data_AF-A0A849ZL19-F1
#
_entry.id   AF-A0A849ZL19-F1
#
_cell.length_a   1.000
_cell.length_b   1.000
_cell.length_c   1.000
_cell.angle_alpha   90.00
_cell.angle_beta   90.00
_cell.angle_gamma   90.00
#
_symmetry.space_group_name_H-M   'P 1'
#
loop_
_entity.id
_entity.type
_entity.pdbx_description
1 polymer ?
#
loop_
_entity_poly.entity_id
_entity_poly.type
_entity_poly.pdbx_seq_one_letter_code
_entity_poly.pdbx_strand_id
1 'polypeptide(L)'
;LLDVREPWEFQICRIEGSELIPIRALAVRFEELDRERPIVCICHHGGRSAHVTMFLMHQGFADVYNLTGGVDAWARQVDPAMPVY
;
A
#
# COMPACT_ATOMS: atom_id res chain seq x y z
N LEU A 1 -5.16 3.95 -3.81
CA LEU A 1 -3.99 3.74 -2.93
C LEU A 1 -4.21 2.43 -2.21
N LEU A 2 -3.33 1.45 -2.42
CA LEU A 2 -3.40 0.10 -1.87
C LEU A 2 -2.47 -0.02 -0.66
N ASP A 3 -3.06 -0.19 0.52
CA ASP A 3 -2.33 -0.44 1.75
C ASP A 3 -2.19 -1.96 1.99
N VAL A 4 -0.93 -2.41 2.11
CA VAL A 4 -0.59 -3.84 2.21
C VAL A 4 -0.16 -4.27 3.61
N ARG A 5 -0.35 -3.38 4.59
CA ARG A 5 -0.03 -3.63 6.00
C ARG A 5 -1.01 -4.62 6.65
N GLU A 6 -0.70 -5.02 7.87
CA GLU A 6 -1.62 -5.81 8.68
C GLU A 6 -2.82 -4.95 9.15
N PRO A 7 -4.00 -5.56 9.40
CA PRO A 7 -5.19 -4.80 9.79
C PRO A 7 -5.01 -3.92 11.03
N TRP A 8 -4.22 -4.37 12.00
CA TRP A 8 -3.95 -3.60 13.22
C TRP A 8 -3.10 -2.35 12.95
N GLU A 9 -2.13 -2.43 12.02
CA GLU A 9 -1.33 -1.27 11.58
C GLU A 9 -2.21 -0.22 10.90
N PHE A 10 -3.15 -0.69 10.07
CA PHE A 10 -4.10 0.15 9.34
C PHE A 10 -5.12 0.84 10.27
N GLN A 11 -5.43 0.22 11.40
CA GLN A 11 -6.29 0.78 12.44
C GLN A 11 -5.60 1.90 13.24
N ILE A 12 -4.28 1.83 13.42
CA ILE A 12 -3.50 2.87 14.11
C ILE A 12 -3.48 4.16 13.28
N CYS A 13 -3.16 4.04 11.99
CA CYS A 13 -3.16 5.17 11.06
C CYS A 13 -3.35 4.68 9.64
N ARG A 14 -3.94 5.52 8.78
CA ARG A 14 -4.12 5.27 7.35
C ARG A 14 -4.30 6.57 6.60
N ILE A 15 -3.96 6.57 5.32
CA ILE A 15 -4.29 7.68 4.41
C ILE A 15 -5.77 7.53 4.05
N GLU A 16 -6.54 8.62 4.13
CA GLU A 16 -7.97 8.58 3.81
C GLU A 16 -8.20 8.08 2.37
N GLY A 17 -9.19 7.20 2.20
CA GLY A 17 -9.48 6.57 0.91
C GLY A 17 -8.51 5.46 0.48
N SER A 18 -7.51 5.10 1.29
CA SER A 18 -6.70 3.90 1.03
C SER A 18 -7.52 2.63 1.23
N GLU A 19 -7.29 1.64 0.37
CA GLU A 19 -7.91 0.32 0.43
C GLU A 19 -6.95 -0.69 1.06
N LEU A 20 -7.44 -1.50 2.00
CA LEU A 20 -6.62 -2.48 2.71
C LEU A 20 -6.71 -3.87 2.06
N ILE A 21 -5.57 -4.35 1.55
CA ILE A 21 -5.36 -5.76 1.18
C ILE A 21 -4.04 -6.22 1.81
N PRO A 22 -4.08 -6.88 2.98
CA PRO A 22 -2.86 -7.32 3.66
C PRO A 22 -2.02 -8.21 2.74
N ILE A 23 -0.69 -8.09 2.80
CA ILE A 23 0.21 -8.81 1.89
C ILE A 23 -0.04 -10.33 1.84
N ARG A 24 -0.46 -10.93 2.95
CA ARG A 24 -0.78 -12.37 3.04
C ARG A 24 -2.04 -12.75 2.27
N ALA A 25 -2.97 -11.83 2.07
CA ALA A 25 -4.20 -12.02 1.31
C ALA A 25 -4.05 -11.64 -0.17
N LEU A 26 -2.96 -10.95 -0.54
CA LEU A 26 -2.77 -10.41 -1.88
C LEU A 26 -2.86 -11.48 -2.97
N ALA A 27 -2.25 -12.66 -2.76
CA ALA A 27 -2.20 -13.73 -3.76
C ALA A 27 -3.60 -14.24 -4.19
N VAL A 28 -4.62 -14.07 -3.34
CA VAL A 28 -6.00 -14.50 -3.61
C VAL A 28 -6.98 -13.34 -3.83
N ARG A 29 -6.58 -12.10 -3.52
CA ARG A 29 -7.43 -10.91 -3.60
C ARG A 29 -7.00 -9.90 -4.66
N PHE A 30 -5.86 -10.09 -5.33
CA PHE A 30 -5.36 -9.11 -6.31
C PHE A 30 -6.31 -8.90 -7.50
N GLU A 31 -7.19 -9.87 -7.79
CA GLU A 31 -8.21 -9.75 -8.84
C GLU A 31 -9.36 -8.80 -8.48
N GLU A 32 -9.48 -8.39 -7.20
CA GLU A 32 -10.41 -7.34 -6.77
C GLU A 32 -9.97 -5.94 -7.28
N LEU A 33 -8.69 -5.79 -7.66
CA LEU A 33 -8.11 -4.55 -8.09
C LEU A 33 -8.42 -4.28 -9.57
N ASP A 34 -8.79 -3.04 -9.87
CA ASP A 34 -8.99 -2.57 -11.24
C ASP A 34 -7.64 -2.39 -11.96
N ARG A 35 -7.44 -3.16 -13.04
CA ARG A 35 -6.20 -3.19 -13.83
C ARG A 35 -5.97 -1.94 -14.67
N GLU A 36 -7.05 -1.20 -14.97
CA GLU A 36 -7.01 0.00 -15.81
C GLU A 36 -6.72 1.28 -15.01
N ARG A 37 -6.67 1.18 -13.68
CA ARG A 37 -6.44 2.31 -12.79
C ARG A 37 -5.02 2.29 -12.22
N PRO A 38 -4.35 3.45 -12.12
CA PRO A 38 -3.07 3.52 -11.42
C PRO A 38 -3.17 3.08 -9.96
N ILE A 39 -2.30 2.18 -9.55
CA ILE A 39 -2.21 1.65 -8.18
C ILE A 39 -0.92 2.14 -7.54
N VAL A 40 -1.05 2.92 -6.47
CA VAL A 40 0.08 3.19 -5.57
C VAL A 40 0.01 2.22 -4.40
N CYS A 41 1.04 1.43 -4.17
CA CYS A 41 1.18 0.52 -3.04
C CYS A 41 1.90 1.21 -1.88
N ILE A 42 1.41 1.00 -0.65
CA ILE A 42 2.02 1.55 0.56
C ILE A 42 2.10 0.48 1.65
N CYS A 43 3.21 0.45 2.37
CA CYS A 43 3.34 -0.27 3.64
C CYS A 43 3.95 0.65 4.70
N HIS A 44 4.46 0.10 5.80
CA HIS A 44 5.06 0.92 6.86
C HIS A 44 6.29 1.74 6.40
N HIS A 45 7.30 1.10 5.78
CA HIS A 45 8.55 1.76 5.32
C HIS A 45 8.85 1.63 3.81
N GLY A 46 7.90 1.14 3.00
CA GLY A 46 8.08 0.94 1.56
C GLY A 46 8.64 -0.44 1.12
N GLY A 47 9.15 -1.28 2.03
CA GLY A 47 9.74 -2.58 1.69
C GLY A 47 8.71 -3.64 1.26
N ARG A 48 7.65 -3.86 2.06
CA ARG A 48 6.58 -4.82 1.72
C ARG A 48 5.83 -4.39 0.46
N SER A 49 5.54 -3.09 0.34
CA SER A 49 4.85 -2.54 -0.83
C SER A 49 5.69 -2.58 -2.11
N ALA A 50 7.03 -2.56 -2.02
CA ALA A 50 7.88 -2.81 -3.20
C ALA A 50 7.68 -4.23 -3.74
N HIS A 51 7.63 -5.25 -2.88
CA HIS A 51 7.34 -6.62 -3.31
C HIS A 51 5.94 -6.75 -3.93
N VAL A 52 4.95 -6.09 -3.34
CA VAL A 52 3.59 -6.06 -3.90
C VAL A 52 3.54 -5.36 -5.26
N THR A 53 4.26 -4.25 -5.41
CA THR A 53 4.38 -3.53 -6.68
C THR A 53 4.91 -4.46 -7.79
N MET A 54 6.01 -5.16 -7.51
CA MET A 54 6.58 -6.13 -8.44
C MET A 54 5.62 -7.28 -8.75
N PHE A 55 4.95 -7.81 -7.73
CA PHE A 55 3.95 -8.87 -7.91
C PHE A 55 2.82 -8.42 -8.85
N LEU A 56 2.24 -7.24 -8.64
CA LEU A 56 1.14 -6.73 -9.48
C LEU A 56 1.61 -6.46 -10.91
N MET A 57 2.81 -5.90 -11.10
CA MET A 57 3.40 -5.76 -12.44
C MET A 57 3.52 -7.13 -13.15
N HIS A 58 3.96 -8.17 -12.44
CA HIS A 58 4.01 -9.54 -12.97
C HIS A 58 2.63 -10.13 -13.31
N GLN A 59 1.56 -9.68 -12.65
CA GLN A 59 0.18 -10.06 -12.97
C GLN A 59 -0.43 -9.25 -14.13
N GLY A 60 0.34 -8.33 -14.73
CA GLY A 60 -0.07 -7.54 -15.89
C GLY A 60 -0.75 -6.21 -15.55
N PHE A 61 -0.60 -5.69 -14.33
CA PHE A 61 -1.00 -4.32 -14.02
C PHE A 61 0.00 -3.34 -14.63
N ALA A 62 -0.47 -2.43 -15.49
CA ALA A 62 0.39 -1.53 -16.25
C ALA A 62 0.95 -0.38 -15.41
N ASP A 63 0.11 0.21 -14.55
CA ASP A 63 0.43 1.40 -13.77
C ASP A 63 0.47 1.10 -12.27
N VAL A 64 1.61 0.58 -11.80
CA VAL A 64 1.83 0.29 -10.38
C VAL A 64 3.04 1.05 -9.84
N TYR A 65 2.89 1.68 -8.69
CA TYR A 65 3.91 2.51 -8.06
C TYR A 65 4.10 2.11 -6.60
N ASN A 66 5.32 2.21 -6.08
CA ASN A 66 5.61 2.05 -4.65
C ASN A 66 5.78 3.42 -4.00
N LEU A 67 5.05 3.70 -2.92
CA LEU A 67 5.28 4.90 -2.13
C LEU A 67 6.55 4.74 -1.27
N THR A 68 7.64 5.39 -1.70
CA THR A 68 8.93 5.35 -1.02
C THR A 68 8.83 5.86 0.42
N GLY A 69 9.41 5.10 1.36
CA GLY A 69 9.39 5.43 2.78
C GLY A 69 8.08 5.07 3.51
N GLY A 70 7.04 4.66 2.77
CA GLY A 70 5.79 4.18 3.34
C GLY A 70 5.01 5.21 4.16
N VAL A 71 4.12 4.72 5.02
CA VAL A 71 3.28 5.55 5.87
C VAL A 71 4.08 6.34 6.91
N ASP A 72 5.25 5.84 7.34
CA ASP A 72 6.14 6.58 8.26
C ASP A 72 6.67 7.86 7.60
N ALA A 73 7.18 7.76 6.37
CA ALA A 73 7.64 8.93 5.63
C ALA A 73 6.48 9.90 5.31
N TRP A 74 5.30 9.38 4.99
CA TRP A 74 4.11 10.20 4.79
C TRP A 74 3.76 11.00 6.05
N ALA A 75 3.68 10.35 7.21
CA ALA A 75 3.40 11.01 8.48
C ALA A 75 4.46 12.08 8.78
N ARG A 76 5.74 11.80 8.55
CA ARG A 76 6.81 12.77 8.86
C ARG A 76 6.87 13.96 7.91
N GLN A 77 6.53 13.78 6.63
CA GLN A 77 6.82 14.77 5.58
C GLN A 77 5.58 15.47 5.05
N VAL A 78 4.40 14.83 5.14
CA VAL A 78 3.16 15.32 4.53
C VAL A 78 2.09 15.59 5.59
N ASP A 79 1.88 14.65 6.52
CA ASP A 79 0.89 14.80 7.59
C ASP A 79 1.48 14.53 8.98
N PRO A 80 2.18 15.52 9.58
CA PRO A 80 2.80 15.38 10.90
C PRO A 80 1.83 15.13 12.06
N ALA A 81 0.51 15.28 11.83
CA ALA A 81 -0.51 14.94 12.82
C ALA A 81 -0.89 13.45 12.81
N MET A 82 -0.55 12.71 11.74
CA MET A 82 -0.81 11.29 11.64
C MET A 82 0.03 10.50 12.68
N PRO A 83 -0.58 9.55 13.42
CA PRO A 83 0.15 8.69 14.34
C PRO A 83 1.24 7.86 13.63
N VAL A 84 2.37 7.69 14.30
CA VAL A 84 3.47 6.80 13.91
C VAL A 84 3.58 5.66 14.91
N TYR A 85 4.05 4.49 14.46
CA TYR A 85 4.24 3.29 15.28
C TYR A 85 5.51 2.54 14.87
#